data_AF-A0AAJ2EE40-F1
#
_entry.id   AF-A0AAJ2EE40-F1
#
_cell.length_a   1.000
_cell.length_b   1.000
_cell.length_c   1.000
_cell.angle_alpha   90.00
_cell.angle_beta   90.00
_cell.angle_gamma   90.00
#
_symmetry.space_group_name_H-M   'P 1'
#
loop_
_entity.id
_entity.type
_entity.pdbx_description
1 polymer ?
#
loop_
_entity_poly.entity_id
_entity_poly.type
_entity_poly.pdbx_seq_one_letter_code
_entity_poly.pdbx_strand_id
1 'polypeptide(L)'
;MEDLMHDLKAILKDLADAEPYKPSKKLHMERSRKLVRLLLVLGALCMLLLVIAGLWYKVRHTPALAYIALVLCILTCLFGVSATLVEPVTSFMVMLRWKEETTNTFITEIENDETNVKRLIRYDDAGLKRAQYWVQLKIKRLDTRIVFFFGGSTVVYSLLALTFSN
;
A
#
# COMPACT_ATOMS: atom_id res chain seq x y z
N MET A 1 -39.65 26.16 -1.54
CA MET A 1 -38.91 25.18 -2.37
C MET A 1 -37.42 25.52 -2.44
N GLU A 2 -37.05 26.81 -2.43
CA GLU A 2 -35.65 27.28 -2.39
C GLU A 2 -34.90 26.92 -1.10
N ASP A 3 -35.50 27.13 0.09
CA ASP A 3 -34.87 26.77 1.38
C ASP A 3 -34.42 25.30 1.43
N LEU A 4 -35.28 24.42 0.93
CA LEU A 4 -35.07 22.98 1.01
C LEU A 4 -33.97 22.47 0.06
N MET A 5 -33.69 23.25 -0.99
CA MET A 5 -32.56 23.00 -1.89
C MET A 5 -31.26 23.60 -1.36
N HIS A 6 -31.35 24.69 -0.58
CA HIS A 6 -30.22 25.26 0.13
C HIS A 6 -29.72 24.31 1.23
N ASP A 7 -30.63 23.73 2.02
CA ASP A 7 -30.30 22.74 3.06
C ASP A 7 -29.66 21.47 2.49
N LEU A 8 -30.18 20.97 1.37
CA LEU A 8 -29.60 19.80 0.69
C LEU A 8 -28.15 20.06 0.23
N LYS A 9 -27.87 21.25 -0.31
CA LYS A 9 -26.51 21.62 -0.72
C LYS A 9 -25.57 21.73 0.47
N ALA A 10 -26.04 22.28 1.59
CA ALA A 10 -25.26 22.39 2.82
C ALA A 10 -24.90 21.00 3.39
N ILE A 11 -25.88 20.09 3.47
CA ILE A 11 -25.68 18.70 3.92
C ILE A 11 -24.67 17.97 3.03
N LEU A 12 -24.80 18.12 1.70
CA LEU A 12 -23.89 17.48 0.75
C LEU A 12 -22.46 18.04 0.84
N LYS A 13 -22.32 19.34 1.16
CA LYS A 13 -21.00 19.96 1.36
C LYS A 13 -20.33 19.43 2.62
N ASP A 14 -21.06 19.31 3.72
CA ASP A 14 -20.52 18.71 4.95
C ASP A 14 -20.13 17.25 4.78
N LEU A 15 -20.92 16.49 4.01
CA LEU A 15 -20.59 15.10 3.64
C LEU A 15 -19.35 15.02 2.76
N ALA A 16 -19.12 16.01 1.89
CA ALA A 16 -17.93 16.06 1.05
C ALA A 16 -16.67 16.42 1.84
N ASP A 17 -16.80 17.27 2.88
CA ASP A 17 -15.72 17.65 3.79
C ASP A 17 -15.42 16.56 4.85
N ALA A 18 -16.26 15.54 4.98
CA ALA A 18 -16.01 14.39 5.83
C ALA A 18 -14.98 13.48 5.15
N GLU A 19 -13.69 13.67 5.49
CA GLU A 19 -12.63 12.81 4.96
C GLU A 19 -12.69 11.41 5.60
N PRO A 20 -12.52 10.34 4.78
CA PRO A 20 -12.36 9.00 5.31
C PRO A 20 -11.06 8.90 6.11
N TYR A 21 -11.08 8.09 7.16
CA TYR A 21 -9.90 7.86 7.98
C TYR A 21 -8.76 7.27 7.13
N LYS A 22 -7.60 7.94 7.12
CA LYS A 22 -6.39 7.49 6.39
C LYS A 22 -5.41 6.92 7.41
N PRO A 23 -5.28 5.59 7.54
CA PRO A 23 -4.39 5.00 8.53
C PRO A 23 -2.93 5.35 8.22
N SER A 24 -2.22 5.87 9.23
CA SER A 24 -0.79 6.22 9.14
C SER A 24 0.09 4.97 9.19
N LYS A 25 0.09 4.18 8.10
CA LYS A 25 0.92 2.95 7.98
C LYS A 25 2.39 3.22 7.65
N LYS A 26 2.85 4.48 7.66
CA LYS A 26 4.13 4.87 7.05
C LYS A 26 5.35 4.57 7.93
N LEU A 27 5.24 4.69 9.26
CA LEU A 27 6.42 4.77 10.12
C LEU A 27 7.21 3.45 10.25
N HIS A 28 6.53 2.32 10.44
CA HIS A 28 7.19 1.00 10.56
C HIS A 28 7.75 0.51 9.22
N MET A 29 7.00 0.74 8.13
CA MET A 29 7.37 0.35 6.77
C MET A 29 8.54 1.18 6.21
N GLU A 30 8.74 2.41 6.69
CA GLU A 30 9.88 3.24 6.28
C GLU A 30 11.18 2.84 6.97
N ARG A 31 11.14 2.44 8.25
CA ARG A 31 12.35 2.00 8.98
C ARG A 31 12.91 0.69 8.41
N SER A 32 12.06 -0.29 8.13
CA SER A 32 12.49 -1.54 7.50
C SER A 32 13.10 -1.30 6.12
N ARG A 33 12.47 -0.45 5.30
CA ARG A 33 13.00 -0.10 3.97
C ARG A 33 14.34 0.62 4.02
N LYS A 34 14.59 1.48 5.02
CA LYS A 34 15.89 2.13 5.21
C LYS A 34 16.97 1.11 5.56
N LEU A 35 16.68 0.14 6.43
CA LEU A 35 17.60 -0.93 6.79
C LEU A 35 17.93 -1.83 5.60
N VAL A 36 16.92 -2.27 4.85
CA VAL A 36 17.11 -3.09 3.63
C VAL A 36 17.96 -2.33 2.60
N ARG A 37 17.67 -1.05 2.38
CA ARG A 37 18.44 -0.22 1.44
C ARG A 37 19.91 -0.11 1.88
N LEU A 38 20.17 0.05 3.16
CA LEU A 38 21.53 0.14 3.69
C LEU A 38 22.28 -1.19 3.51
N LEU A 39 21.65 -2.32 3.82
CA LEU A 39 22.18 -3.67 3.58
C LEU A 39 22.51 -3.91 2.11
N LEU A 40 21.62 -3.51 1.19
CA LEU A 40 21.83 -3.65 -0.25
C LEU A 40 22.97 -2.76 -0.76
N VAL A 41 23.06 -1.52 -0.29
CA VAL A 41 24.17 -0.60 -0.66
C VAL A 41 25.51 -1.16 -0.16
N LEU A 42 25.56 -1.68 1.07
CA LEU A 42 26.75 -2.28 1.64
C LEU A 42 27.19 -3.54 0.87
N GLY A 43 26.22 -4.38 0.47
CA GLY A 43 26.44 -5.55 -0.37
C GLY A 43 26.93 -5.19 -1.78
N ALA A 44 26.35 -4.16 -2.40
CA ALA A 44 26.79 -3.67 -3.71
C ALA A 44 28.22 -3.11 -3.66
N LEU A 45 28.59 -2.42 -2.57
CA LEU A 45 29.96 -1.96 -2.35
C LEU A 45 30.94 -3.12 -2.23
N CYS A 46 30.58 -4.19 -1.50
CA CYS A 46 31.39 -5.41 -1.41
C CYS A 46 31.57 -6.08 -2.78
N MET A 47 30.51 -6.13 -3.60
CA MET A 47 30.58 -6.64 -4.98
C MET A 47 31.58 -5.85 -5.83
N LEU A 48 31.54 -4.50 -5.77
CA LEU A 48 32.46 -3.64 -6.51
C LEU A 48 33.92 -3.89 -6.10
N LEU A 49 34.19 -4.01 -4.79
CA LEU A 49 35.52 -4.33 -4.28
C LEU A 49 36.01 -5.70 -4.77
N LEU A 50 35.10 -6.68 -4.87
CA LEU A 50 35.38 -8.01 -5.40
C LEU A 50 35.79 -7.99 -6.88
N VAL A 51 35.08 -7.20 -7.70
CA VAL A 51 35.42 -7.03 -9.12
C VAL A 51 36.79 -6.37 -9.28
N ILE A 52 37.08 -5.33 -8.49
CA ILE A 52 38.38 -4.66 -8.50
C ILE A 52 39.50 -5.63 -8.08
N ALA A 53 39.29 -6.41 -7.02
CA ALA A 53 40.25 -7.43 -6.59
C ALA A 53 40.45 -8.53 -7.66
N GLY A 54 39.39 -9.00 -8.31
CA GLY A 54 39.47 -9.97 -9.40
C GLY A 54 40.27 -9.46 -10.61
N LEU A 55 40.05 -8.19 -11.00
CA LEU A 55 40.82 -7.55 -12.06
C LEU A 55 42.30 -7.42 -11.70
N TRP A 56 42.61 -7.09 -10.44
CA TRP A 56 43.99 -6.97 -9.96
C TRP A 56 44.70 -8.33 -9.87
N TYR A 57 43.97 -9.39 -9.52
CA TYR A 57 44.50 -10.76 -9.49
C TYR A 57 44.91 -11.26 -10.87
N LYS A 58 44.20 -10.84 -11.94
CA LYS A 58 44.56 -11.15 -13.33
C LYS A 58 45.90 -10.53 -13.74
N VAL A 59 46.29 -9.41 -13.12
CA VAL A 59 47.55 -8.69 -13.41
C VAL A 59 48.69 -9.16 -12.49
N ARG A 60 48.41 -9.44 -11.21
CA ARG A 60 49.38 -10.01 -10.27
C ARG A 60 48.77 -11.22 -9.55
N HIS A 61 49.21 -12.41 -9.94
CA HIS A 61 48.87 -13.66 -9.25
C HIS A 61 49.52 -13.71 -7.87
N THR A 62 48.81 -13.14 -6.88
CA THR A 62 49.24 -13.10 -5.48
C THR A 62 48.24 -13.91 -4.65
N PRO A 63 48.68 -14.93 -3.87
CA PRO A 63 47.78 -15.81 -3.14
C PRO A 63 46.95 -15.07 -2.06
N ALA A 64 47.49 -13.99 -1.47
CA ALA A 64 46.77 -13.16 -0.50
C ALA A 64 45.49 -12.52 -1.09
N LEU A 65 45.50 -12.19 -2.39
CA LEU A 65 44.36 -11.57 -3.05
C LEU A 65 43.20 -12.55 -3.24
N ALA A 66 43.50 -13.85 -3.43
CA ALA A 66 42.51 -14.90 -3.55
C ALA A 66 41.74 -15.12 -2.23
N TYR A 67 42.43 -15.07 -1.09
CA TYR A 67 41.78 -15.13 0.23
C TYR A 67 40.87 -13.93 0.49
N ILE A 68 41.31 -12.71 0.14
CA ILE A 68 40.48 -11.50 0.28
C ILE A 68 39.23 -11.59 -0.60
N ALA A 69 39.36 -12.07 -1.85
CA ALA A 69 38.22 -12.25 -2.74
C ALA A 69 37.21 -13.28 -2.22
N LEU A 70 37.68 -14.39 -1.64
CA LEU A 70 36.81 -15.39 -1.00
C LEU A 70 36.03 -14.82 0.18
N VAL A 71 36.69 -14.07 1.06
CA VAL A 71 36.04 -13.43 2.22
C VAL A 71 34.99 -12.41 1.77
N LEU A 72 35.32 -11.59 0.76
CA LEU A 72 34.36 -10.64 0.18
C LEU A 72 33.17 -11.35 -0.49
N CYS A 73 33.39 -12.51 -1.10
CA CYS A 73 32.32 -13.31 -1.71
C CYS A 73 31.35 -13.82 -0.65
N ILE A 74 31.88 -14.40 0.43
CA ILE A 74 31.07 -14.89 1.55
C ILE A 74 30.27 -13.74 2.19
N LEU A 75 30.91 -12.58 2.42
CA LEU A 75 30.24 -11.39 2.96
C LEU A 75 29.12 -10.87 2.04
N THR A 76 29.37 -10.82 0.73
CA THR A 76 28.37 -10.39 -0.25
C THR A 76 27.16 -11.32 -0.25
N CYS A 77 27.38 -12.63 -0.23
CA CYS A 77 26.31 -13.62 -0.13
C CYS A 77 25.52 -13.46 1.18
N LEU A 78 26.20 -13.26 2.32
CA LEU A 78 25.55 -13.04 3.62
C LEU A 78 24.69 -11.77 3.63
N PHE A 79 25.19 -10.66 3.09
CA PHE A 79 24.41 -9.42 2.99
C PHE A 79 23.23 -9.54 2.02
N GLY A 80 23.40 -10.26 0.91
CA GLY A 80 22.31 -10.54 -0.03
C GLY A 80 21.20 -11.37 0.61
N VAL A 81 21.55 -12.50 1.24
CA VAL A 81 20.60 -13.39 1.92
C VAL A 81 19.88 -12.65 3.05
N SER A 82 20.62 -11.93 3.90
CA SER A 82 20.00 -11.17 4.99
C SER A 82 19.05 -10.09 4.46
N ALA A 83 19.40 -9.35 3.41
CA ALA A 83 18.51 -8.36 2.79
C ALA A 83 17.20 -9.00 2.27
N THR A 84 17.29 -10.16 1.62
CA THR A 84 16.11 -10.88 1.13
C THR A 84 15.22 -11.45 2.24
N LEU A 85 15.78 -11.76 3.42
CA LEU A 85 15.02 -12.29 4.55
C LEU A 85 14.27 -11.20 5.34
N VAL A 86 14.69 -9.93 5.28
CA VAL A 86 14.00 -8.85 5.99
C VAL A 86 12.56 -8.66 5.50
N GLU A 87 12.30 -8.76 4.20
CA GLU A 87 10.95 -8.61 3.63
C GLU A 87 9.94 -9.67 4.12
N PRO A 88 10.22 -10.97 4.05
CA PRO A 88 9.31 -11.99 4.59
C PRO A 88 9.21 -11.92 6.11
N VAL A 89 10.29 -11.61 6.84
CA VAL A 89 10.23 -11.47 8.30
C VAL A 89 9.35 -10.30 8.71
N THR A 90 9.50 -9.13 8.07
CA THR A 90 8.65 -7.97 8.36
C THR A 90 7.19 -8.21 7.98
N SER A 91 6.93 -8.87 6.85
CA SER A 91 5.58 -9.28 6.46
C SER A 91 4.96 -10.25 7.47
N PHE A 92 5.74 -11.21 7.96
CA PHE A 92 5.29 -12.17 8.97
C PHE A 92 4.97 -11.48 10.31
N MET A 93 5.79 -10.53 10.75
CA MET A 93 5.53 -9.74 11.96
C MET A 93 4.24 -8.91 11.84
N VAL A 94 4.00 -8.28 10.69
CA VAL A 94 2.74 -7.57 10.42
C VAL A 94 1.56 -8.54 10.44
N MET A 95 1.72 -9.73 9.87
CA MET A 95 0.68 -10.75 9.86
C MET A 95 0.33 -11.25 11.27
N LEU A 96 1.31 -11.42 12.16
CA LEU A 96 1.05 -11.77 13.57
C LEU A 96 0.29 -10.67 14.31
N ARG A 97 0.61 -9.40 14.03
CA ARG A 97 -0.03 -8.24 14.67
C ARG A 97 -1.29 -7.76 13.94
N TRP A 98 -1.66 -8.42 12.84
CA TRP A 98 -2.73 -7.95 11.96
C TRP A 98 -4.07 -7.78 12.67
N LYS A 99 -4.35 -8.65 13.65
CA LYS A 99 -5.63 -8.69 14.35
C LYS A 99 -5.78 -7.48 15.23
N GLU A 100 -4.74 -7.18 16.00
CA GLU A 100 -4.68 -6.00 16.86
C GLU A 100 -4.69 -4.72 16.03
N GLU A 101 -3.88 -4.66 14.97
CA GLU A 101 -3.75 -3.47 14.12
C GLU A 101 -5.04 -3.20 13.32
N THR A 102 -5.71 -4.24 12.83
CA THR A 102 -7.01 -4.13 12.14
C THR A 102 -8.10 -3.70 13.11
N THR A 103 -8.14 -4.29 14.31
CA THR A 103 -9.15 -3.91 15.32
C THR A 103 -8.96 -2.46 15.76
N ASN A 104 -7.72 -2.03 16.01
CA ASN A 104 -7.43 -0.66 16.38
C ASN A 104 -7.76 0.33 15.25
N THR A 105 -7.44 -0.04 14.01
CA THR A 105 -7.81 0.75 12.81
C THR A 105 -9.33 0.89 12.72
N PHE A 106 -10.06 -0.20 12.90
CA PHE A 106 -11.52 -0.21 12.83
C PHE A 106 -12.16 0.65 13.94
N ILE A 107 -11.66 0.57 15.17
CA ILE A 107 -12.12 1.43 16.27
C ILE A 107 -11.87 2.91 15.93
N THR A 108 -10.70 3.23 15.40
CA THR A 108 -10.36 4.62 15.04
C THR A 108 -11.23 5.13 13.89
N GLU A 109 -11.55 4.26 12.92
CA GLU A 109 -12.46 4.57 11.82
C GLU A 109 -13.87 4.87 12.35
N ILE A 110 -14.38 4.06 13.27
CA ILE A 110 -15.67 4.31 13.94
C ILE A 110 -15.66 5.66 14.66
N GLU A 111 -14.59 5.97 15.40
CA GLU A 111 -14.50 7.24 16.14
C GLU A 111 -14.47 8.46 15.21
N ASN A 112 -13.75 8.35 14.08
CA ASN A 112 -13.74 9.37 13.03
C ASN A 112 -15.13 9.54 12.40
N ASP A 113 -15.80 8.44 12.08
CA ASP A 113 -17.14 8.45 11.51
C ASP A 113 -18.17 9.03 12.49
N GLU A 114 -18.09 8.69 13.78
CA GLU A 114 -18.94 9.26 14.82
C GLU A 114 -18.75 10.78 14.92
N THR A 115 -17.51 11.25 14.83
CA THR A 115 -17.17 12.68 14.82
C THR A 115 -17.77 13.38 13.59
N ASN A 116 -17.74 12.72 12.43
CA ASN A 116 -18.38 13.23 11.22
C ASN A 116 -19.92 13.26 11.36
N VAL A 117 -20.53 12.19 11.90
CA VAL A 117 -21.97 12.10 12.17
C VAL A 117 -22.44 13.21 13.12
N LYS A 118 -21.66 13.59 14.12
CA LYS A 118 -21.97 14.71 15.03
C LYS A 118 -22.21 16.03 14.28
N ARG A 119 -21.55 16.24 13.14
CA ARG A 119 -21.76 17.44 12.29
C ARG A 119 -23.13 17.44 11.61
N LEU A 120 -23.70 16.26 11.38
CA LEU A 120 -25.00 16.07 10.72
C LEU A 120 -26.20 16.16 11.67
N ILE A 121 -26.00 16.03 12.99
CA ILE A 121 -27.07 16.11 14.01
C ILE A 121 -27.85 17.44 13.94
N ARG A 122 -27.23 18.50 13.43
CA ARG A 122 -27.84 19.83 13.30
C ARG A 122 -28.92 19.95 12.21
N TYR A 123 -29.05 18.96 11.33
CA TYR A 123 -30.00 18.97 10.23
C TYR A 123 -31.28 18.21 10.57
N ASP A 124 -32.39 18.62 9.95
CA ASP A 124 -33.67 17.93 10.07
C ASP A 124 -33.65 16.54 9.41
N ASP A 125 -34.41 15.59 9.99
CA ASP A 125 -34.50 14.20 9.54
C ASP A 125 -35.02 14.09 8.09
N ALA A 126 -35.96 14.95 7.68
CA ALA A 126 -36.46 14.95 6.31
C ALA A 126 -35.40 15.42 5.29
N GLY A 127 -34.55 16.37 5.70
CA GLY A 127 -33.40 16.84 4.91
C GLY A 127 -32.34 15.76 4.76
N LEU A 128 -31.98 15.07 5.85
CA LEU A 128 -31.02 13.97 5.86
C LEU A 128 -31.49 12.77 5.02
N LYS A 129 -32.75 12.35 5.15
CA LYS A 129 -33.34 11.27 4.31
C LYS A 129 -33.30 11.61 2.83
N ARG A 130 -33.51 12.89 2.48
CA ARG A 130 -33.43 13.37 1.09
C ARG A 130 -31.99 13.34 0.57
N ALA A 131 -31.03 13.80 1.37
CA ALA A 131 -29.61 13.72 1.03
C ALA A 131 -29.18 12.26 0.82
N GLN A 132 -29.57 11.36 1.74
CA GLN A 132 -29.34 9.92 1.64
C GLN A 132 -29.90 9.34 0.33
N TYR A 133 -31.14 9.66 -0.02
CA TYR A 133 -31.76 9.21 -1.26
C TYR A 133 -30.95 9.62 -2.50
N TRP A 134 -30.53 10.90 -2.59
CA TRP A 134 -29.76 11.39 -3.72
C TRP A 134 -28.36 10.78 -3.81
N VAL A 135 -27.69 10.59 -2.67
CA VAL A 135 -26.39 9.90 -2.60
C VAL A 135 -26.52 8.45 -3.06
N GLN A 136 -27.50 7.70 -2.54
CA GLN A 136 -27.75 6.31 -2.94
C GLN A 136 -28.08 6.19 -4.44
N LEU A 137 -28.90 7.10 -4.96
CA LEU A 137 -29.22 7.14 -6.39
C LEU A 137 -27.97 7.37 -7.24
N LYS A 138 -27.08 8.28 -6.80
CA LYS A 138 -25.80 8.54 -7.47
C LYS A 138 -24.90 7.30 -7.44
N ILE A 139 -24.79 6.62 -6.29
CA ILE A 139 -24.02 5.38 -6.14
C ILE A 139 -24.53 4.31 -7.11
N LYS A 140 -25.85 4.03 -7.12
CA LYS A 140 -26.44 3.04 -8.04
C LYS A 140 -26.15 3.35 -9.51
N ARG A 141 -26.22 4.62 -9.90
CA ARG A 141 -25.88 5.05 -11.27
C ARG A 141 -24.40 4.84 -11.59
N LEU A 142 -23.51 5.08 -10.64
CA LEU A 142 -22.08 4.82 -10.80
C LEU A 142 -21.79 3.33 -10.89
N ASP A 143 -22.39 2.53 -10.00
CA ASP A 143 -22.24 1.07 -9.99
C ASP A 143 -22.70 0.45 -11.32
N THR A 144 -23.87 0.85 -11.82
CA THR A 144 -24.35 0.43 -13.16
C THR A 144 -23.37 0.79 -14.27
N ARG A 145 -22.75 1.98 -14.19
CA ARG A 145 -21.74 2.42 -15.16
C ARG A 145 -20.46 1.59 -15.04
N ILE A 146 -19.98 1.32 -13.83
CA ILE A 146 -18.80 0.48 -13.58
C ILE A 146 -19.04 -0.93 -14.12
N VAL A 147 -20.19 -1.54 -13.79
CA VAL A 147 -20.58 -2.86 -14.32
C VAL A 147 -20.66 -2.85 -15.84
N PHE A 148 -21.18 -1.78 -16.46
CA PHE A 148 -21.18 -1.65 -17.92
C PHE A 148 -19.76 -1.59 -18.52
N PHE A 149 -18.85 -0.80 -17.94
CA PHE A 149 -17.47 -0.67 -18.42
C PHE A 149 -16.62 -1.93 -18.17
N PHE A 150 -16.71 -2.52 -16.98
CA PHE A 150 -15.91 -3.68 -16.61
C PHE A 150 -16.56 -4.99 -17.04
N GLY A 151 -17.88 -5.09 -17.13
CA GLY A 151 -18.58 -6.27 -17.63
C GLY A 151 -18.23 -6.57 -19.08
N GLY A 152 -18.21 -5.55 -19.95
CA GLY A 152 -17.79 -5.72 -21.35
C GLY A 152 -16.32 -6.14 -21.49
N SER A 153 -15.43 -5.54 -20.70
CA SER A 153 -13.99 -5.82 -20.73
C SER A 153 -13.66 -7.19 -20.12
N THR A 154 -14.31 -7.56 -19.01
CA THR A 154 -14.11 -8.85 -18.32
C THR A 154 -14.59 -10.01 -19.18
N VAL A 155 -15.67 -9.83 -19.97
CA VAL A 155 -16.09 -10.80 -20.99
C VAL A 155 -15.02 -10.99 -22.06
N VAL A 156 -14.39 -9.91 -22.54
CA VAL A 156 -13.29 -10.00 -23.52
C VAL A 156 -12.05 -10.67 -22.92
N TYR A 157 -11.67 -10.33 -21.68
CA TYR A 157 -10.53 -10.96 -21.00
C TYR A 157 -10.78 -12.44 -20.69
N SER A 158 -12.01 -12.82 -20.31
CA SER A 158 -12.39 -14.21 -20.09
C SER A 158 -12.49 -15.00 -21.41
N LEU A 159 -12.96 -14.40 -22.50
CA LEU A 159 -12.90 -15.02 -23.84
C LEU A 159 -11.45 -15.22 -24.31
N LEU A 160 -10.58 -14.22 -24.13
CA LEU A 160 -9.15 -14.32 -24.47
C LEU A 160 -8.45 -15.41 -23.64
N ALA A 161 -8.71 -15.46 -22.34
CA ALA A 161 -8.18 -16.52 -21.48
C ALA A 161 -8.65 -17.91 -21.92
N LEU A 162 -9.92 -18.06 -22.32
CA LEU A 162 -10.46 -19.31 -22.85
C LEU A 162 -9.88 -19.69 -24.22
N THR A 163 -9.56 -18.72 -25.07
CA THR A 163 -8.92 -18.98 -26.37
C THR A 163 -7.43 -19.28 -26.26
N PHE A 164 -6.74 -18.79 -25.23
CA PHE A 164 -5.35 -19.18 -24.96
C PHE A 164 -5.20 -20.46 -24.12
N SER A 165 -6.28 -20.90 -23.44
CA SER A 165 -6.30 -22.13 -22.65
C SER A 165 -6.65 -23.37 -23.48
N ASN A 166 -7.02 -23.21 -24.75
CA ASN A 166 -7.40 -24.27 -25.68
C ASN A 166 -6.41 -24.31 -26.85
#